data_AF-A0A0V1L1D2-F1
#
_entry.id   AF-A0A0V1L1D2-F1
#
_cell.length_a   1.000
_cell.length_b   1.000
_cell.length_c   1.000
_cell.angle_alpha   90.00
_cell.angle_beta   90.00
_cell.angle_gamma   90.00
#
_symmetry.space_group_name_H-M   'P 1'
#
loop_
_entity.id
_entity.type
_entity.pdbx_description
1 polymer ?
#
loop_
_entity_poly.entity_id
_entity_poly.type
_entity_poly.pdbx_seq_one_letter_code
_entity_poly.pdbx_strand_id
1 'polypeptide(L)'
;MTNLKGRSCSPETWKPLDVTDSRANIGLLILARVNRSRGEATKSLWNAENGRAIFSAVMSLKKFHLISRMIRFDDHSSRASRRSKDKLAAVRVI
;
A
#
# COMPACT_ATOMS: atom_id res chain seq x y z
N MET A 1 -3.25 -8.23 8.82
CA MET A 1 -4.39 -8.15 7.88
C MET A 1 -3.91 -8.05 6.44
N THR A 2 -3.09 -7.05 6.11
CA THR A 2 -2.39 -6.93 4.82
C THR A 2 -1.64 -8.20 4.43
N ASN A 3 -0.86 -8.79 5.35
CA ASN A 3 -0.13 -10.04 5.09
C ASN A 3 -1.02 -11.25 4.81
N LEU A 4 -2.23 -11.31 5.38
CA LEU A 4 -3.18 -12.38 5.10
C LEU A 4 -3.74 -12.21 3.67
N LYS A 5 -4.11 -10.97 3.32
CA LYS A 5 -4.62 -10.66 1.98
C LYS A 5 -3.56 -10.89 0.90
N GLY A 6 -2.33 -10.47 1.15
CA GLY A 6 -1.23 -10.63 0.21
C GLY A 6 -0.90 -12.10 -0.06
N ARG A 7 -0.83 -12.94 0.98
CA ARG A 7 -0.67 -14.40 0.81
C ARG A 7 -1.80 -15.03 0.00
N SER A 8 -3.05 -14.60 0.23
CA SER A 8 -4.21 -15.11 -0.50
C SER A 8 -4.24 -14.70 -1.97
N CYS A 9 -3.81 -13.48 -2.31
CA CYS A 9 -3.91 -12.96 -3.67
C CYS A 9 -2.66 -13.16 -4.54
N SER A 10 -1.49 -13.38 -3.93
CA SER A 10 -0.23 -13.46 -4.67
C SER A 10 0.76 -14.40 -3.97
N PRO A 11 0.40 -15.68 -3.75
CA PRO A 11 1.17 -16.60 -2.91
C PRO A 11 2.64 -16.76 -3.35
N GLU A 12 2.90 -16.76 -4.66
CA GLU A 12 4.25 -16.96 -5.22
C GLU A 12 5.16 -15.73 -5.09
N THR A 13 4.58 -14.52 -5.05
CA THR A 13 5.36 -13.26 -5.09
C THR A 13 5.28 -12.47 -3.80
N TRP A 14 4.41 -12.88 -2.87
CA TRP A 14 4.18 -12.17 -1.63
C TRP A 14 5.25 -12.46 -0.59
N LYS A 15 6.01 -11.43 -0.25
CA LYS A 15 6.84 -11.43 0.95
C LYS A 15 6.04 -10.76 2.09
N PRO A 16 5.99 -11.36 3.29
CA PRO A 16 5.38 -10.71 4.44
C PRO A 16 5.98 -9.33 4.66
N LEU A 17 5.11 -8.32 4.74
CA LEU A 17 5.50 -6.95 5.08
C LEU A 17 5.75 -6.86 6.57
N ASP A 18 6.83 -6.16 6.92
CA ASP A 18 7.11 -5.74 8.27
C ASP A 18 6.67 -4.27 8.50
N VAL A 19 6.98 -3.75 9.68
CA VAL A 19 6.69 -2.36 10.03
C VAL A 19 7.50 -1.37 9.19
N THR A 20 8.71 -1.74 8.76
CA THR A 20 9.59 -0.90 7.95
C THR A 20 9.01 -0.71 6.56
N ASP A 21 8.57 -1.79 5.91
CA ASP A 21 7.87 -1.75 4.63
C ASP A 21 6.62 -0.87 4.68
N SER A 22 5.85 -0.99 5.76
CA SER A 22 4.63 -0.22 5.98
C SER A 22 4.94 1.28 6.13
N ARG A 23 5.94 1.62 6.96
CA ARG A 23 6.39 3.01 7.16
C ARG A 23 7.00 3.59 5.88
N ALA A 24 7.79 2.82 5.15
CA ALA A 24 8.38 3.23 3.88
C ALA A 24 7.29 3.55 2.84
N ASN A 25 6.27 2.70 2.72
CA ASN A 25 5.14 2.95 1.82
C ASN A 25 4.36 4.23 2.19
N ILE A 26 4.09 4.45 3.48
CA ILE A 26 3.43 5.68 3.96
C ILE A 26 4.33 6.90 3.74
N GLY A 27 5.63 6.78 4.01
CA GLY A 27 6.63 7.83 3.79
C GLY A 27 6.66 8.29 2.33
N LEU A 28 6.57 7.36 1.38
CA LEU A 28 6.46 7.69 -0.05
C LEU A 28 5.17 8.46 -0.40
N LEU A 29 4.05 8.15 0.25
CA LEU A 29 2.80 8.91 0.08
C LEU A 29 2.93 10.34 0.62
N ILE A 30 3.59 10.52 1.76
CA ILE A 30 3.88 11.84 2.33
C ILE A 30 4.82 12.62 1.40
N LEU A 31 5.88 11.99 0.91
CA LEU A 31 6.81 12.59 -0.02
C LEU A 31 6.14 13.00 -1.33
N ALA A 32 5.22 12.19 -1.87
CA ALA A 32 4.44 12.56 -3.05
C ALA A 32 3.69 13.89 -2.84
N ARG A 33 3.15 14.11 -1.63
CA ARG A 33 2.49 15.37 -1.30
C ARG A 33 3.48 16.55 -1.19
N VAL A 34 4.62 16.36 -0.52
CA VAL A 34 5.67 17.40 -0.39
C VAL A 34 6.16 17.86 -1.76
N ASN A 35 6.29 16.91 -2.68
CA ASN A 35 6.72 17.15 -4.04
C ASN A 35 5.63 17.70 -4.98
N ARG A 36 4.43 17.99 -4.45
CA ARG A 36 3.24 18.47 -5.20
C ARG A 36 2.79 17.53 -6.32
N SER A 37 3.11 16.24 -6.20
CA SER A 37 2.86 15.23 -7.21
C SER A 37 1.45 14.64 -7.21
N ARG A 38 0.46 15.46 -6.84
CA ARG A 38 -0.95 15.04 -6.85
C ARG A 38 -1.39 14.83 -8.30
N GLY A 39 -1.87 13.63 -8.60
CA GLY A 39 -2.36 13.27 -9.94
C GLY A 39 -1.26 12.87 -10.92
N GLU A 40 0.02 12.93 -10.52
CA GLU A 40 1.11 12.40 -11.34
C GLU A 40 1.03 10.87 -11.42
N ALA A 41 1.34 10.30 -12.58
CA ALA A 41 1.44 8.86 -12.73
C ALA A 41 2.61 8.33 -11.87
N THR A 42 2.39 7.25 -11.14
CA THR A 42 3.47 6.62 -10.35
C THR A 42 4.66 6.20 -11.21
N LYS A 43 4.44 5.87 -12.49
CA LYS A 43 5.54 5.59 -13.44
C LYS A 43 6.45 6.80 -13.65
N SER A 44 5.91 8.00 -13.69
CA SER A 44 6.68 9.24 -13.81
C SER A 44 7.50 9.49 -12.55
N LEU A 45 6.90 9.31 -11.36
CA LEU A 45 7.61 9.47 -10.09
C LEU A 45 8.79 8.50 -9.91
N TRP A 46 8.67 7.29 -10.45
CA TRP A 46 9.71 6.25 -10.42
C TRP A 46 10.63 6.23 -11.65
N ASN A 47 10.47 7.17 -12.58
CA ASN A 47 11.32 7.22 -13.77
C ASN A 47 12.78 7.54 -13.39
N ALA A 48 13.73 6.92 -14.09
CA ALA A 48 15.16 7.06 -13.77
C ALA A 48 15.75 8.43 -14.16
N GLU A 49 15.22 9.06 -15.20
CA GLU A 49 15.73 10.31 -15.76
C GLU A 49 14.97 11.52 -15.21
N ASN A 50 13.64 11.47 -15.25
CA ASN A 50 12.77 12.60 -14.91
C ASN A 50 11.94 12.39 -13.63
N GLY A 51 12.11 11.25 -12.97
CA GLY A 51 11.44 10.96 -11.71
C GLY A 51 12.16 11.55 -10.51
N ARG A 52 11.79 11.04 -9.33
CA ARG A 52 12.34 11.48 -8.05
C ARG A 52 13.14 10.32 -7.47
N ALA A 53 14.46 10.44 -7.43
CA ALA A 53 15.37 9.37 -7.03
C ALA A 53 15.02 8.73 -5.67
N ILE A 54 14.46 9.51 -4.73
CA ILE A 54 14.02 8.98 -3.43
C ILE A 54 12.95 7.90 -3.53
N PHE A 55 12.08 7.93 -4.55
CA PHE A 55 11.00 6.95 -4.69
C PHE A 55 11.54 5.57 -5.06
N SER A 56 12.41 5.50 -6.08
CA SER A 56 13.06 4.26 -6.49
C SER A 56 14.10 3.77 -5.49
N ALA A 57 14.76 4.67 -4.75
CA ALA A 57 15.70 4.33 -3.69
C ALA A 57 15.04 3.65 -2.49
N VAL A 58 13.81 4.05 -2.13
CA VAL A 58 13.07 3.43 -1.01
C VAL A 58 12.53 2.05 -1.37
N MET A 59 11.89 1.92 -2.54
CA MET A 59 11.43 0.62 -3.05
C MET A 59 11.12 0.66 -4.54
N SER A 60 11.08 -0.50 -5.19
CA SER A 60 10.67 -0.58 -6.59
C SER A 60 9.19 -0.19 -6.79
N LEU A 61 8.87 0.34 -7.97
CA LEU A 61 7.49 0.66 -8.36
C LEU A 61 6.56 -0.55 -8.20
N LYS A 62 7.05 -1.74 -8.60
CA LYS A 62 6.32 -3.01 -8.46
C LYS A 62 5.98 -3.31 -7.01
N LYS A 63 6.92 -3.10 -6.07
CA LYS A 63 6.68 -3.31 -4.63
C LYS A 63 5.66 -2.29 -4.10
N PHE A 64 5.79 -1.01 -4.46
CA PHE A 64 4.83 0.03 -4.07
C PHE A 64 3.39 -0.29 -4.53
N HIS A 65 3.22 -0.69 -5.80
CA HIS A 65 1.91 -1.12 -6.32
C HIS A 65 1.39 -2.39 -5.64
N LEU A 66 2.26 -3.35 -5.35
CA LEU A 66 1.88 -4.57 -4.65
C LEU A 66 1.37 -4.26 -3.24
N ILE A 67 2.12 -3.49 -2.46
CA ILE A 67 1.72 -3.07 -1.10
C ILE A 67 0.41 -2.29 -1.15
N SER A 68 0.35 -1.25 -2.00
CA SER A 68 -0.81 -0.36 -2.08
C SER A 68 -2.13 -1.10 -2.36
N ARG A 69 -2.10 -2.16 -3.19
CA ARG A 69 -3.30 -2.98 -3.48
C ARG A 69 -3.71 -3.90 -2.32
N MET A 70 -2.75 -4.33 -1.50
CA MET A 70 -2.95 -5.34 -0.47
C MET A 70 -3.25 -4.75 0.92
N ILE A 71 -3.06 -3.44 1.14
CA ILE A 71 -3.35 -2.78 2.44
C ILE A 71 -4.78 -3.12 2.89
N ARG A 72 -4.92 -3.63 4.12
CA ARG A 72 -6.20 -3.89 4.79
C ARG A 72 -6.13 -3.44 6.24
N PHE A 73 -7.19 -2.79 6.71
CA PHE A 73 -7.35 -2.30 8.08
C PHE A 73 -8.29 -3.17 8.92
N ASP A 74 -8.91 -4.19 8.32
CA ASP A 74 -9.76 -5.12 9.02
C ASP A 74 -9.59 -6.56 8.49
N ASP A 75 -10.19 -7.51 9.21
CA ASP A 75 -10.15 -8.90 8.84
C ASP A 75 -11.31 -9.18 7.90
N HIS A 76 -10.96 -9.59 6.68
CA HIS A 76 -11.94 -9.88 5.64
C HIS A 76 -12.87 -11.02 6.05
N SER A 77 -12.38 -12.01 6.81
CA SER A 77 -13.16 -13.20 7.17
C SER A 77 -14.39 -12.84 8.03
N SER A 78 -14.23 -11.87 8.94
CA SER A 78 -15.30 -11.41 9.84
C SER A 78 -16.09 -10.21 9.31
N ARG A 79 -15.67 -9.60 8.20
CA ARG A 79 -16.26 -8.35 7.70
C ARG A 79 -17.72 -8.49 7.30
N ALA A 80 -18.09 -9.61 6.67
CA ALA A 80 -19.45 -9.82 6.16
C ALA A 80 -20.51 -9.69 7.27
N SER A 81 -20.26 -10.34 8.42
CA SER A 81 -21.14 -10.27 9.59
C SER A 81 -21.27 -8.83 10.11
N ARG A 82 -20.14 -8.10 10.25
CA ARG A 82 -20.11 -6.72 10.77
C ARG A 82 -20.74 -5.70 9.82
N ARG A 83 -20.60 -5.89 8.50
CA ARG A 83 -21.07 -4.93 7.48
C ARG A 83 -22.57 -4.71 7.50
N SER A 84 -23.34 -5.71 7.93
CA SER A 84 -24.80 -5.62 8.10
C SER A 84 -25.21 -4.52 9.10
N LYS A 85 -24.39 -4.28 10.12
CA LYS A 85 -24.63 -3.30 11.19
C LYS A 85 -23.78 -2.04 11.06
N ASP A 86 -22.60 -2.17 10.45
CA ASP A 86 -21.64 -1.08 10.31
C ASP A 86 -21.11 -1.00 8.86
N LYS A 87 -21.57 0.00 8.11
CA LYS A 87 -21.10 0.27 6.75
C LYS A 87 -19.60 0.60 6.69
N LEU A 88 -19.00 1.06 7.79
CA LEU A 88 -17.59 1.41 7.91
C LEU A 88 -16.74 0.30 8.53
N ALA A 89 -17.27 -0.93 8.65
CA ALA A 89 -16.60 -2.08 9.26
C ALA A 89 -15.17 -2.33 8.73
N ALA A 90 -14.85 -1.93 7.50
CA ALA A 90 -13.54 -2.11 6.89
C ALA A 90 -12.42 -1.21 7.45
N VAL A 91 -12.79 -0.12 8.14
CA VAL A 91 -11.87 0.93 8.62
C VAL A 91 -12.20 1.40 10.04
N ARG A 92 -13.03 0.63 10.77
CA ARG A 92 -13.54 1.02 12.08
C ARG A 92 -12.45 1.04 13.16
N VAL A 93 -11.50 0.12 13.07
CA VAL A 93 -10.40 -0.05 14.03
C VAL A 93 -9.12 0.02 13.19
N ILE A 94 -8.43 1.15 13.25
CA ILE A 94 -7.13 1.39 12.59
C ILE A 94 -6.08 1.53 13.67
#